data_AF-A0A2V8N8T2-F1
#
_entry.id   AF-A0A2V8N8T2-F1
#
_cell.length_a   1.000
_cell.length_b   1.000
_cell.length_c   1.000
_cell.angle_alpha   90.00
_cell.angle_beta   90.00
_cell.angle_gamma   90.00
#
_symmetry.space_group_name_H-M   'P 1'
#
loop_
_entity.id
_entity.type
_entity.pdbx_description
1 polymer ?
#
loop_
_entity_poly.entity_id
_entity_poly.type
_entity_poly.pdbx_seq_one_letter_code
_entity_poly.pdbx_strand_id
1 'polypeptide(L)'
;MKQPPPGEPQATPAATPLPSASPAAEPKAKPTPKPVEITFDQIRQRLTLLPVGIDVRYQTISPDGKWALMIASVANQFNLYVYPLDELSKDPFVSKQLTSTAGFKGSAQFSPDSKEVYYLEQGRINIVPLENRQVRPLSVTAEMDVDFAREKIEVFRQAWTYLRDNFFDPKFNGANWDEVRSEYAPVAAGARTGDELRRIISEMLGELNASHLGISAPQANAPAPAIGRLGLRFDREDYETQGALRITEVIPLTPAAIGNVKSGEYLIAIDGAQVTTHANLDEMLAYKINRRVVLAIASSANGAQKREVVVRPISGNAERALLYRRWVNDNRSYVAKLSNGRLGYVHLADMSQGALTQLYLDL
;
A
#
# COMPACT_ATOMS: atom_id res chain seq x y z
N MET A 1 -16.80 60.52 44.46
CA MET A 1 -16.46 59.09 44.59
C MET A 1 -15.83 58.65 43.27
N LYS A 2 -14.51 58.45 43.25
CA LYS A 2 -13.74 58.00 42.08
C LYS A 2 -13.08 56.66 42.44
N GLN A 3 -13.29 55.66 41.60
CA GLN A 3 -12.73 54.31 41.75
C GLN A 3 -11.19 54.32 41.57
N PRO A 4 -10.45 53.49 42.33
CA PRO A 4 -9.01 53.33 42.19
C PRO A 4 -8.65 52.41 41.00
N PRO A 5 -7.40 52.48 40.49
CA PRO A 5 -6.95 51.74 39.31
C PRO A 5 -6.75 50.23 39.57
N PRO A 6 -6.79 49.38 38.52
CA PRO A 6 -6.65 47.94 38.63
C PRO A 6 -5.21 47.53 38.95
N GLY A 7 -5.06 46.61 39.92
CA GLY A 7 -3.78 46.07 40.37
C GLY A 7 -3.13 45.10 39.38
N GLU A 8 -1.81 45.01 39.49
CA GLU A 8 -0.92 44.14 38.69
C GLU A 8 -1.30 42.65 38.78
N PRO A 9 -1.09 41.87 37.70
CA PRO A 9 -1.37 40.44 37.68
C PRO A 9 -0.42 39.67 38.60
N GLN A 10 -1.01 38.89 39.53
CA GLN A 10 -0.28 37.97 40.40
C GLN A 10 0.40 36.86 39.59
N ALA A 11 1.67 36.61 39.90
CA ALA A 11 2.48 35.55 39.34
C ALA A 11 1.85 34.16 39.63
N THR A 12 1.80 33.34 38.59
CA THR A 12 1.37 31.94 38.65
C THR A 12 2.34 31.13 39.54
N PRO A 13 1.87 30.28 40.46
CA PRO A 13 2.76 29.45 41.26
C PRO A 13 3.49 28.43 40.38
N ALA A 14 4.82 28.38 40.55
CA ALA A 14 5.71 27.46 39.86
C ALA A 14 5.30 26.00 40.11
N ALA A 15 5.34 25.20 39.04
CA ALA A 15 5.07 23.78 39.07
C ALA A 15 5.99 23.05 40.07
N THR A 16 5.40 22.18 40.88
CA THR A 16 6.10 21.29 41.80
C THR A 16 7.06 20.39 41.03
N PRO A 17 8.34 20.26 41.42
CA PRO A 17 9.27 19.35 40.76
C PRO A 17 8.83 17.90 41.00
N LEU A 18 8.88 17.10 39.93
CA LEU A 18 8.73 15.64 40.00
C LEU A 18 9.74 15.05 41.01
N PRO A 19 9.37 13.99 41.77
CA PRO A 19 10.27 13.37 42.73
C PRO A 19 11.53 12.85 42.03
N SER A 20 12.68 13.22 42.59
CA SER A 20 14.01 12.82 42.12
C SER A 20 14.12 11.30 42.02
N ALA A 21 14.34 10.80 40.81
CA ALA A 21 14.77 9.42 40.61
C ALA A 21 16.03 9.16 41.46
N SER A 22 16.03 8.06 42.22
CA SER A 22 17.24 7.55 42.86
C SER A 22 18.36 7.39 41.81
N PRO A 23 19.62 7.66 42.16
CA PRO A 23 20.71 7.64 41.19
C PRO A 23 20.82 6.23 40.59
N ALA A 24 20.47 6.12 39.31
CA ALA A 24 20.78 4.94 38.52
C ALA A 24 22.30 4.79 38.48
N ALA A 25 22.79 3.60 38.78
CA ALA A 25 24.21 3.28 38.68
C ALA A 25 24.75 3.72 37.32
N GLU A 26 25.90 4.40 37.30
CA GLU A 26 26.57 4.83 36.08
C GLU A 26 26.70 3.64 35.11
N PRO A 27 26.27 3.77 33.85
CA PRO A 27 26.47 2.72 32.87
C PRO A 27 27.96 2.53 32.67
N LYS A 28 28.49 1.36 33.07
CA LYS A 28 29.88 0.96 32.78
C LYS A 28 30.19 1.26 31.31
N ALA A 29 31.24 2.04 31.07
CA ALA A 29 31.70 2.38 29.73
C ALA A 29 31.82 1.09 28.90
N LYS A 30 31.03 1.02 27.82
CA LYS A 30 31.12 -0.10 26.87
C LYS A 30 32.55 -0.11 26.30
N PRO A 31 33.23 -1.26 26.24
CA PRO A 31 34.57 -1.34 25.67
C PRO A 31 34.54 -0.80 24.24
N THR A 32 35.54 0.01 23.90
CA THR A 32 35.72 0.54 22.54
C THR A 32 35.78 -0.65 21.58
N PRO A 33 34.89 -0.74 20.58
CA PRO A 33 34.89 -1.87 19.65
C PRO A 33 36.24 -1.90 18.93
N LYS A 34 36.84 -3.10 18.84
CA LYS A 34 38.08 -3.29 18.07
C LYS A 34 37.83 -2.86 16.62
N PRO A 35 38.80 -2.21 15.96
CA PRO A 35 38.69 -1.91 14.53
C PRO A 35 38.39 -3.19 13.75
N VAL A 36 37.33 -3.16 12.94
CA VAL A 36 36.97 -4.27 12.05
C VAL A 36 37.82 -4.14 10.80
N GLU A 37 38.75 -5.07 10.60
CA GLU A 37 39.52 -5.16 9.37
C GLU A 37 38.76 -6.01 8.36
N ILE A 38 38.29 -5.38 7.28
CA ILE A 38 37.59 -6.07 6.21
C ILE A 38 38.63 -6.63 5.24
N THR A 39 38.73 -7.96 5.17
CA THR A 39 39.52 -8.62 4.13
C THR A 39 38.79 -8.50 2.80
N PHE A 40 39.26 -7.65 1.88
CA PHE A 40 38.67 -7.50 0.54
C PHE A 40 39.21 -8.53 -0.48
N ASP A 41 40.37 -9.12 -0.19
CA ASP A 41 40.96 -10.14 -1.04
C ASP A 41 39.98 -11.30 -1.26
N GLN A 42 39.77 -11.61 -2.55
CA GLN A 42 38.88 -12.67 -3.02
C GLN A 42 37.46 -12.62 -2.42
N ILE A 43 36.96 -11.44 -2.02
CA ILE A 43 35.65 -11.30 -1.36
C ILE A 43 34.50 -11.92 -2.18
N ARG A 44 34.59 -11.88 -3.51
CA ARG A 44 33.61 -12.52 -4.42
C ARG A 44 33.60 -14.05 -4.33
N GLN A 45 34.72 -14.67 -3.99
CA GLN A 45 34.84 -16.12 -3.81
C GLN A 45 34.34 -16.57 -2.43
N ARG A 46 34.23 -15.64 -1.47
CA ARG A 46 33.72 -15.87 -0.12
C ARG A 46 32.27 -15.40 0.05
N LEU A 47 31.56 -15.19 -1.07
CA LEU A 47 30.16 -14.83 -1.07
C LEU A 47 29.31 -16.10 -0.93
N THR A 48 28.42 -16.10 0.07
CA THR A 48 27.45 -17.17 0.28
C THR A 48 26.06 -16.66 -0.10
N LEU A 49 25.39 -17.37 -1.01
CA LEU A 49 23.97 -17.12 -1.27
C LEU A 49 23.14 -17.75 -0.15
N LEU A 50 22.32 -16.93 0.52
CA LEU A 50 21.46 -17.42 1.59
C LEU A 50 20.26 -18.18 0.99
N PRO A 51 20.08 -19.49 1.30
CA PRO A 51 19.00 -20.29 0.76
C PRO A 51 17.68 -20.03 1.51
N VAL A 52 17.17 -18.80 1.45
CA VAL A 52 16.02 -18.37 2.27
C VAL A 52 14.69 -19.00 1.84
N GLY A 53 14.58 -19.48 0.60
CA GLY A 53 13.43 -20.25 0.09
C GLY A 53 12.11 -19.48 0.00
N ILE A 54 12.15 -18.15 0.10
CA ILE A 54 10.98 -17.27 0.14
C ILE A 54 11.21 -16.01 -0.71
N ASP A 55 10.12 -15.42 -1.22
CA ASP A 55 10.17 -14.18 -2.01
C ASP A 55 10.29 -12.96 -1.08
N VAL A 56 11.52 -12.49 -0.90
CA VAL A 56 11.89 -11.39 0.02
C VAL A 56 11.72 -10.03 -0.65
N ARG A 57 11.03 -9.12 0.03
CA ARG A 57 10.78 -7.74 -0.44
C ARG A 57 11.50 -6.67 0.36
N TYR A 58 11.95 -7.01 1.56
CA TYR A 58 12.70 -6.13 2.44
C TYR A 58 13.61 -6.98 3.30
N GLN A 59 14.81 -6.47 3.57
CA GLN A 59 15.79 -7.10 4.44
C GLN A 59 16.56 -6.06 5.25
N THR A 60 16.89 -6.43 6.49
CA THR A 60 17.80 -5.66 7.35
C THR A 60 18.57 -6.60 8.27
N ILE A 61 19.72 -6.16 8.77
CA ILE A 61 20.60 -6.93 9.64
C ILE A 61 20.48 -6.41 11.07
N SER A 62 20.48 -7.30 12.05
CA SER A 62 20.46 -6.92 13.46
C SER A 62 21.71 -6.12 13.86
N PRO A 63 21.62 -5.21 14.84
CA PRO A 63 22.78 -4.44 15.32
C PRO A 63 23.98 -5.29 15.74
N ASP A 64 23.76 -6.51 16.23
CA ASP A 64 24.82 -7.46 16.60
C ASP A 64 25.38 -8.28 15.40
N GLY A 65 24.82 -8.10 14.21
CA GLY A 65 25.23 -8.78 12.97
C GLY A 65 24.76 -10.23 12.84
N LYS A 66 23.98 -10.76 13.79
CA LYS A 66 23.69 -12.20 13.89
C LYS A 66 22.43 -12.64 13.17
N TRP A 67 21.53 -11.72 12.81
CA TRP A 67 20.24 -12.04 12.22
C TRP A 67 19.97 -11.17 11.00
N ALA A 68 19.47 -11.79 9.93
CA ALA A 68 18.79 -11.11 8.85
C ALA A 68 17.28 -11.17 9.10
N LEU A 69 16.64 -10.01 9.26
CA LEU A 69 15.18 -9.87 9.25
C LEU A 69 14.70 -9.65 7.81
N MET A 70 13.64 -10.35 7.43
CA MET A 70 13.07 -10.32 6.09
C MET A 70 11.55 -10.12 6.15
N ILE A 71 11.01 -9.35 5.21
CA ILE A 71 9.58 -9.35 4.91
C ILE A 71 9.40 -10.13 3.61
N ALA A 72 8.67 -11.23 3.67
CA ALA A 72 8.46 -12.09 2.51
C ALA A 72 6.99 -12.42 2.29
N SER A 73 6.64 -12.67 1.02
CA SER A 73 5.31 -13.12 0.62
C SER A 73 5.30 -14.63 0.47
N VAL A 74 4.45 -15.31 1.24
CA VAL A 74 4.18 -16.75 1.11
C VAL A 74 2.67 -16.95 1.10
N ALA A 75 2.16 -17.67 0.10
CA ALA A 75 0.72 -17.92 -0.06
C ALA A 75 -0.14 -16.64 0.00
N ASN A 76 0.30 -15.56 -0.66
CA ASN A 76 -0.33 -14.23 -0.67
C ASN A 76 -0.44 -13.55 0.72
N GLN A 77 0.39 -13.97 1.68
CA GLN A 77 0.52 -13.33 2.98
C GLN A 77 1.93 -12.79 3.19
N PHE A 78 1.99 -11.55 3.67
CA PHE A 78 3.24 -10.91 4.05
C PHE A 78 3.53 -11.22 5.53
N ASN A 79 4.66 -11.86 5.78
CA ASN A 79 5.11 -12.18 7.12
C ASN A 79 6.56 -11.79 7.34
N LEU A 80 6.91 -11.61 8.61
CA LEU A 80 8.29 -11.43 9.04
C LEU A 80 8.96 -12.79 9.17
N TYR A 81 10.20 -12.87 8.71
CA TYR A 81 11.07 -14.03 8.86
C TYR A 81 12.43 -13.58 9.35
N VAL A 82 13.11 -14.41 10.13
CA VAL A 82 14.52 -14.21 10.49
C VAL A 82 15.37 -15.38 10.03
N TYR A 83 16.60 -15.09 9.63
CA TYR A 83 17.59 -16.05 9.23
C TYR A 83 18.90 -15.80 10.00
N PRO A 84 19.51 -16.81 10.63
CA PRO A 84 20.76 -16.62 11.37
C PRO A 84 21.93 -16.40 10.39
N LEU A 85 22.73 -15.37 10.65
CA LEU A 85 23.94 -15.02 9.90
C LEU A 85 25.22 -15.42 10.63
N ASP A 86 25.14 -15.64 11.94
CA ASP A 86 26.27 -16.10 12.75
C ASP A 86 26.61 -17.55 12.38
N GLU A 87 27.73 -17.76 11.69
CA GLU A 87 28.24 -19.09 11.29
C GLU A 87 28.51 -20.00 12.50
N LEU A 88 28.72 -19.41 13.69
CA LEU A 88 28.94 -20.13 14.93
C LEU A 88 27.62 -20.37 15.70
N SER A 89 26.49 -19.97 15.13
CA SER A 89 25.19 -20.16 15.76
C SER A 89 24.86 -21.64 15.93
N LYS A 90 24.22 -21.96 17.06
CA LYS A 90 23.60 -23.28 17.29
C LYS A 90 22.23 -23.38 16.62
N ASP A 91 21.69 -22.26 16.13
CA ASP A 91 20.43 -22.26 15.41
C ASP A 91 20.57 -22.88 14.03
N PRO A 92 19.56 -23.61 13.54
CA PRO A 92 19.56 -24.08 12.17
C PRO A 92 19.52 -22.90 11.20
N PHE A 93 20.34 -22.99 10.15
CA PHE A 93 20.42 -22.04 9.03
C PHE A 93 19.20 -22.13 8.12
N VAL A 94 18.03 -21.77 8.68
CA VAL A 94 16.73 -21.79 8.00
C VAL A 94 15.95 -20.53 8.33
N SER A 95 15.11 -20.10 7.39
CA SER A 95 14.18 -19.00 7.59
C SER A 95 13.15 -19.38 8.66
N LYS A 96 13.06 -18.59 9.73
CA LYS A 96 12.11 -18.77 10.82
C LYS A 96 11.05 -17.68 10.77
N GLN A 97 9.78 -18.07 10.63
CA GLN A 97 8.66 -17.14 10.61
C GLN A 97 8.41 -16.55 12.01
N LEU A 98 8.21 -15.23 12.09
CA LEU A 98 7.93 -14.49 13.33
C LEU A 98 6.47 -14.06 13.46
N THR A 99 5.74 -13.87 12.35
CA THR A 99 4.34 -13.44 12.36
C THR A 99 3.48 -14.40 11.56
N SER A 100 2.20 -14.53 11.89
CA SER A 100 1.24 -15.40 11.18
C SER A 100 -0.12 -14.74 10.91
N THR A 101 -0.29 -13.47 11.28
CA THR A 101 -1.55 -12.73 11.13
C THR A 101 -1.75 -12.23 9.70
N ALA A 102 -3.02 -12.20 9.28
CA ALA A 102 -3.40 -11.62 8.00
C ALA A 102 -3.19 -10.09 8.01
N GLY A 103 -2.45 -9.58 7.03
CA GLY A 103 -2.20 -8.15 6.87
C GLY A 103 -0.75 -7.88 6.50
N PHE A 104 -0.53 -6.75 5.83
CA PHE A 104 0.81 -6.31 5.48
C PHE A 104 1.60 -5.96 6.73
N LYS A 105 2.85 -6.44 6.81
CA LYS A 105 3.84 -6.06 7.82
C LYS A 105 4.80 -5.08 7.18
N GLY A 106 5.01 -3.94 7.81
CA GLY A 106 5.90 -2.88 7.30
C GLY A 106 6.78 -2.29 8.38
N SER A 107 7.76 -1.47 7.97
CA SER A 107 8.64 -0.70 8.87
C SER A 107 9.32 -1.55 9.95
N ALA A 108 9.66 -2.80 9.61
CA ALA A 108 10.20 -3.76 10.57
C ALA A 108 11.66 -3.44 10.93
N GLN A 109 11.97 -3.37 12.23
CA GLN A 109 13.26 -2.91 12.75
C GLN A 109 13.64 -3.72 13.99
N PHE A 110 14.94 -4.01 14.14
CA PHE A 110 15.45 -4.62 15.37
C PHE A 110 15.50 -3.63 16.54
N SER A 111 15.33 -4.13 17.75
CA SER A 111 15.73 -3.42 18.96
C SER A 111 17.25 -3.18 18.97
N PRO A 112 17.74 -2.13 19.63
CA PRO A 112 19.19 -1.85 19.71
C PRO A 112 20.02 -3.00 20.30
N ASP A 113 19.41 -3.86 21.12
CA ASP A 113 20.04 -5.06 21.70
C ASP A 113 19.86 -6.33 20.87
N SER A 114 19.25 -6.24 19.68
CA SER A 114 19.00 -7.33 18.74
C SER A 114 18.06 -8.45 19.23
N LYS A 115 17.33 -8.24 20.33
CA LYS A 115 16.48 -9.28 20.94
C LYS A 115 15.02 -9.25 20.48
N GLU A 116 14.55 -8.10 20.01
CA GLU A 116 13.17 -7.90 19.60
C GLU A 116 13.10 -7.26 18.21
N VAL A 117 11.97 -7.44 17.54
CA VAL A 117 11.64 -6.75 16.29
C VAL A 117 10.36 -5.94 16.50
N TYR A 118 10.43 -4.65 16.21
CA TYR A 118 9.29 -3.74 16.11
C TYR A 118 8.79 -3.73 14.67
N TYR A 119 7.49 -3.70 14.46
CA TYR A 119 6.92 -3.59 13.12
C TYR A 119 5.54 -2.93 13.15
N LEU A 120 5.12 -2.42 11.99
CA LEU A 120 3.76 -1.92 11.78
C LEU A 120 2.88 -3.00 11.15
N GLU A 121 1.69 -3.15 11.72
CA GLU A 121 0.61 -3.93 11.14
C GLU A 121 -0.70 -3.17 11.34
N GLN A 122 -1.40 -2.87 10.24
CA GLN A 122 -2.66 -2.11 10.25
C GLN A 122 -2.55 -0.78 11.03
N GLY A 123 -1.41 -0.10 10.91
CA GLY A 123 -1.15 1.17 11.61
C GLY A 123 -0.82 1.04 13.11
N ARG A 124 -0.74 -0.19 13.64
CA ARG A 124 -0.36 -0.44 15.04
C ARG A 124 1.08 -0.92 15.13
N ILE A 125 1.80 -0.42 16.12
CA ILE A 125 3.14 -0.91 16.45
C ILE A 125 2.99 -2.23 17.21
N ASN A 126 3.70 -3.24 16.76
CA ASN A 126 3.79 -4.55 17.39
C ASN A 126 5.25 -4.90 17.62
N ILE A 127 5.49 -5.74 18.63
CA ILE A 127 6.80 -6.18 19.04
C ILE A 127 6.80 -7.69 19.08
N VAL A 128 7.80 -8.33 18.48
CA VAL A 128 8.02 -9.78 18.55
C VAL A 128 9.43 -10.06 19.07
N PRO A 129 9.57 -10.66 20.27
CA PRO A 129 10.87 -11.14 20.74
C PRO A 129 11.35 -12.33 19.91
N LEU A 130 12.64 -12.40 19.61
CA LEU A 130 13.20 -13.49 18.80
C LEU A 130 13.19 -14.84 19.53
N GLU A 131 13.30 -14.81 20.87
CA GLU A 131 13.40 -15.99 21.72
C GLU A 131 12.08 -16.75 21.81
N ASN A 132 11.02 -16.10 22.30
CA ASN A 132 9.72 -16.75 22.54
C ASN A 132 8.67 -16.50 21.44
N ARG A 133 8.90 -15.53 20.54
CA ARG A 133 8.04 -15.18 19.40
C ARG A 133 6.61 -14.83 19.77
N GLN A 134 6.38 -14.37 21.00
CA GLN A 134 5.07 -13.90 21.43
C GLN A 134 4.92 -12.43 21.03
N VAL A 135 4.04 -12.19 20.05
CA VAL A 135 3.72 -10.84 19.59
C VAL A 135 2.97 -10.09 20.68
N ARG A 136 3.40 -8.86 20.98
CA ARG A 136 2.71 -7.93 21.88
C ARG A 136 2.53 -6.56 21.20
N PRO A 137 1.36 -5.92 21.32
CA PRO A 137 1.18 -4.57 20.79
C PRO A 137 1.92 -3.55 21.66
N LEU A 138 2.43 -2.49 21.03
CA LEU A 138 2.88 -1.29 21.71
C LEU A 138 1.89 -0.16 21.41
N SER A 139 1.05 0.14 22.38
CA SER A 139 0.12 1.25 22.30
C SER A 139 0.88 2.56 22.48
N VAL A 140 0.85 3.43 21.48
CA VAL A 140 1.39 4.79 21.54
C VAL A 140 0.26 5.75 21.22
N THR A 141 0.09 6.75 22.07
CA THR A 141 -0.79 7.89 21.82
C THR A 141 0.06 9.14 21.87
N ALA A 142 0.04 9.89 20.78
CA ALA A 142 0.72 11.17 20.67
C ALA A 142 -0.22 12.16 20.00
N GLU A 143 -0.20 13.40 20.46
CA GLU A 143 -0.90 14.51 19.84
C GLU A 143 0.12 15.34 19.07
N MET A 144 -0.28 15.84 17.90
CA MET A 144 0.58 16.64 17.04
C MET A 144 -0.23 17.81 16.49
N ASP A 145 0.25 19.02 16.74
CA ASP A 145 -0.25 20.22 16.10
C ASP A 145 0.37 20.37 14.72
N VAL A 146 -0.47 20.36 13.68
CA VAL A 146 -0.04 20.51 12.30
C VAL A 146 -0.38 21.91 11.81
N ASP A 147 0.64 22.74 11.61
CA ASP A 147 0.53 24.03 10.93
C ASP A 147 0.86 23.87 9.45
N PHE A 148 -0.18 23.71 8.62
CA PHE A 148 -0.03 23.56 7.18
C PHE A 148 0.73 24.74 6.52
N ALA A 149 0.60 25.96 7.07
CA ALA A 149 1.28 27.13 6.51
C ALA A 149 2.80 27.04 6.65
N ARG A 150 3.29 26.39 7.72
CA ARG A 150 4.70 26.09 7.94
C ARG A 150 5.12 24.82 7.20
N GLU A 151 4.34 23.75 7.33
CA GLU A 151 4.66 22.43 6.77
C GLU A 151 4.86 22.47 5.26
N LYS A 152 4.00 23.18 4.51
CA LYS A 152 4.08 23.22 3.04
C LYS A 152 5.43 23.75 2.52
N ILE A 153 6.02 24.72 3.22
CA ILE A 153 7.31 25.30 2.85
C ILE A 153 8.41 24.25 3.03
N GLU A 154 8.32 23.48 4.11
CA GLU A 154 9.29 22.44 4.43
C GLU A 154 9.16 21.25 3.47
N VAL A 155 7.94 20.82 3.15
CA VAL A 155 7.69 19.76 2.15
C VAL A 155 8.25 20.15 0.78
N PHE A 156 7.98 21.37 0.32
CA PHE A 156 8.58 21.89 -0.92
C PHE A 156 10.11 21.89 -0.85
N ARG A 157 10.68 22.42 0.24
CA ARG A 157 12.13 22.47 0.44
C ARG A 157 12.77 21.09 0.41
N GLN A 158 12.17 20.11 1.08
CA GLN A 158 12.67 18.73 1.10
C GLN A 158 12.58 18.08 -0.28
N ALA A 159 11.46 18.22 -1.00
CA ALA A 159 11.32 17.68 -2.34
C ALA A 159 12.40 18.22 -3.29
N TRP A 160 12.63 19.53 -3.27
CA TRP A 160 13.68 20.17 -4.06
C TRP A 160 15.10 19.71 -3.65
N THR A 161 15.37 19.70 -2.34
CA THR A 161 16.69 19.34 -1.78
C THR A 161 17.04 17.88 -2.08
N TYR A 162 16.07 16.98 -1.94
CA TYR A 162 16.27 15.56 -2.22
C TYR A 162 16.75 15.33 -3.65
N LEU A 163 16.15 16.03 -4.63
CA LEU A 163 16.58 15.94 -6.02
C LEU A 163 17.90 16.65 -6.28
N ARG A 164 18.15 17.81 -5.66
CA ARG A 164 19.47 18.45 -5.73
C ARG A 164 20.60 17.48 -5.35
N ASP A 165 20.37 16.68 -4.30
CA ASP A 165 21.41 15.81 -3.72
C ASP A 165 21.48 14.43 -4.39
N ASN A 166 20.40 13.94 -4.99
CA ASN A 166 20.29 12.54 -5.42
C ASN A 166 19.84 12.35 -6.89
N PHE A 167 19.62 13.42 -7.65
CA PHE A 167 19.27 13.27 -9.06
C PHE A 167 20.44 12.68 -9.85
N PHE A 168 20.14 11.72 -10.74
CA PHE A 168 21.17 10.89 -11.37
C PHE A 168 22.10 11.67 -12.30
N ASP A 169 21.56 12.70 -12.97
CA ASP A 169 22.35 13.62 -13.79
C ASP A 169 22.71 14.86 -12.95
N PRO A 170 24.00 15.07 -12.62
CA PRO A 170 24.41 16.25 -11.84
C PRO A 170 24.12 17.59 -12.54
N LYS A 171 23.76 17.59 -13.83
CA LYS A 171 23.35 18.78 -14.58
C LYS A 171 21.82 18.95 -14.67
N PHE A 172 21.05 18.11 -14.00
CA PHE A 172 19.59 18.21 -13.96
C PHE A 172 18.93 18.19 -15.36
N ASN A 173 19.47 17.42 -16.30
CA ASN A 173 19.08 17.40 -17.71
C ASN A 173 19.12 18.80 -18.38
N GLY A 174 20.00 19.68 -17.89
CA GLY A 174 20.17 21.04 -18.39
C GLY A 174 19.32 22.09 -17.68
N ALA A 175 18.44 21.70 -16.75
CA ALA A 175 17.68 22.65 -15.95
C ALA A 175 18.57 23.35 -14.91
N ASN A 176 18.37 24.66 -14.72
CA ASN A 176 18.99 25.37 -13.62
C ASN A 176 18.18 25.14 -12.34
N TRP A 177 18.56 24.12 -11.57
CA TRP A 177 17.73 23.66 -10.44
C TRP A 177 17.53 24.70 -9.34
N ASP A 178 18.50 25.60 -9.12
CA ASP A 178 18.37 26.72 -8.18
C ASP A 178 17.39 27.82 -8.68
N GLU A 179 17.34 28.05 -9.99
CA GLU A 179 16.38 28.96 -10.62
C GLU A 179 14.98 28.39 -10.55
N VAL A 180 14.81 27.09 -10.86
CA VAL A 180 13.53 26.37 -10.70
C VAL A 180 13.03 26.49 -9.25
N ARG A 181 13.90 26.32 -8.26
CA ARG A 181 13.51 26.56 -6.85
C ARG A 181 12.95 27.96 -6.64
N SER A 182 13.64 28.97 -7.18
CA SER A 182 13.33 30.38 -6.97
C SER A 182 12.00 30.75 -7.60
N GLU A 183 11.65 30.15 -8.73
CA GLU A 183 10.37 30.32 -9.41
C GLU A 183 9.22 29.66 -8.63
N TYR A 184 9.39 28.40 -8.22
CA TYR A 184 8.30 27.61 -7.65
C TYR A 184 8.07 27.84 -6.15
N ALA A 185 9.09 28.26 -5.38
CA ALA A 185 8.96 28.51 -3.94
C ALA A 185 7.84 29.51 -3.55
N PRO A 186 7.73 30.70 -4.16
CA PRO A 186 6.64 31.63 -3.83
C PRO A 186 5.25 31.08 -4.21
N VAL A 187 5.15 30.29 -5.28
CA VAL A 187 3.90 29.66 -5.70
C VAL A 187 3.48 28.59 -4.69
N ALA A 188 4.43 27.73 -4.27
CA ALA A 188 4.22 26.72 -3.22
C ALA A 188 3.81 27.37 -1.89
N ALA A 189 4.36 28.53 -1.54
CA ALA A 189 3.97 29.29 -0.36
C ALA A 189 2.52 29.81 -0.43
N GLY A 190 2.00 30.05 -1.64
CA GLY A 190 0.62 30.45 -1.88
C GLY A 190 -0.41 29.33 -1.71
N ALA A 191 0.01 28.06 -1.75
CA ALA A 191 -0.88 26.91 -1.67
C ALA A 191 -1.71 26.92 -0.37
N ARG A 192 -3.01 26.63 -0.51
CA ARG A 192 -4.01 26.57 0.57
C ARG A 192 -4.41 25.14 0.92
N THR A 193 -4.15 24.19 0.02
CA THR A 193 -4.42 22.78 0.24
C THR A 193 -3.21 21.92 -0.09
N GLY A 194 -3.15 20.71 0.48
CA GLY A 194 -2.10 19.76 0.14
C GLY A 194 -2.12 19.36 -1.34
N ASP A 195 -3.30 19.34 -1.98
CA ASP A 195 -3.43 18.98 -3.40
C ASP A 195 -2.87 20.07 -4.31
N GLU A 196 -3.11 21.34 -3.99
CA GLU A 196 -2.45 22.46 -4.67
C GLU A 196 -0.93 22.39 -4.53
N LEU A 197 -0.44 22.16 -3.30
CA LEU A 197 1.01 22.02 -3.06
C LEU A 197 1.60 20.87 -3.87
N ARG A 198 0.94 19.71 -3.88
CA ARG A 198 1.39 18.55 -4.66
C ARG A 198 1.40 18.82 -6.16
N ARG A 199 0.39 19.53 -6.67
CA ARG A 199 0.36 19.94 -8.08
C ARG A 199 1.54 20.84 -8.40
N ILE A 200 1.80 21.86 -7.58
CA ILE A 200 2.93 22.78 -7.77
C ILE A 200 4.27 22.02 -7.73
N ILE A 201 4.43 21.09 -6.79
CA ILE A 201 5.63 20.23 -6.74
C ILE A 201 5.71 19.37 -8.00
N SER A 202 4.62 18.76 -8.47
CA SER A 202 4.63 17.98 -9.72
C SER A 202 5.05 18.79 -10.94
N GLU A 203 4.63 20.05 -11.06
CA GLU A 203 5.09 20.94 -12.13
C GLU A 203 6.60 21.22 -12.00
N MET A 204 7.09 21.54 -10.79
CA MET A 204 8.53 21.72 -10.52
C MET A 204 9.35 20.47 -10.88
N LEU A 205 8.82 19.27 -10.58
CA LEU A 205 9.44 18.00 -10.96
C LEU A 205 9.49 17.80 -12.48
N GLY A 206 8.51 18.34 -13.21
CA GLY A 206 8.42 18.28 -14.66
C GLY A 206 9.55 19.01 -15.38
N GLU A 207 10.09 20.08 -14.78
CA GLU A 207 11.23 20.85 -15.33
C GLU A 207 12.48 20.00 -15.56
N LEU A 208 12.64 18.90 -14.80
CA LEU A 208 13.75 17.97 -14.96
C LEU A 208 13.64 17.09 -16.21
N ASN A 209 12.51 17.09 -16.92
CA ASN A 209 12.28 16.30 -18.12
C ASN A 209 12.66 14.81 -17.96
N ALA A 210 12.39 14.25 -16.78
CA ALA A 210 12.74 12.89 -16.43
C ALA A 210 11.50 12.08 -16.05
N SER A 211 11.49 10.82 -16.50
CA SER A 211 10.48 9.84 -16.09
C SER A 211 10.64 9.44 -14.62
N HIS A 212 9.61 8.82 -14.03
CA HIS A 212 9.60 8.30 -12.65
C HIS A 212 9.76 9.37 -11.56
N LEU A 213 9.48 10.63 -11.88
CA LEU A 213 9.32 11.69 -10.91
C LEU A 213 7.85 11.91 -10.61
N GLY A 214 7.51 12.01 -9.33
CA GLY A 214 6.16 12.31 -8.89
C GLY A 214 6.07 12.51 -7.39
N ILE A 215 4.99 13.15 -6.95
CA ILE A 215 4.62 13.28 -5.55
C ILE A 215 3.21 12.72 -5.37
N SER A 216 2.98 12.07 -4.24
CA SER A 216 1.68 11.50 -3.87
C SER A 216 1.22 12.06 -2.53
N ALA A 217 -0.08 12.03 -2.29
CA ALA A 217 -0.61 12.34 -0.96
C ALA A 217 -0.12 11.29 0.06
N PRO A 218 0.03 11.68 1.34
CA PRO A 218 0.17 10.70 2.41
C PRO A 218 -0.98 9.69 2.36
N GLN A 219 -0.72 8.47 2.80
CA GLN A 219 -1.77 7.45 2.87
C GLN A 219 -2.89 7.95 3.80
N ALA A 220 -4.11 8.06 3.26
CA ALA A 220 -5.26 8.48 4.05
C ALA A 220 -5.56 7.44 5.14
N ASN A 221 -5.73 7.90 6.38
CA ASN A 221 -6.08 7.03 7.51
C ASN A 221 -7.56 6.62 7.52
N ALA A 222 -8.40 7.25 6.70
CA ALA A 222 -9.81 6.91 6.59
C ALA A 222 -10.00 5.78 5.56
N PRO A 223 -10.58 4.63 5.94
CA PRO A 223 -10.93 3.60 4.97
C PRO A 223 -12.03 4.16 4.07
N ALA A 224 -11.70 4.40 2.79
CA ALA A 224 -12.73 4.58 1.77
C ALA A 224 -13.55 3.28 1.68
N PRO A 225 -14.88 3.35 1.47
CA PRO A 225 -15.69 2.15 1.32
C PRO A 225 -15.16 1.32 0.16
N ALA A 226 -14.70 0.10 0.47
CA ALA A 226 -14.23 -0.81 -0.55
C ALA A 226 -15.46 -1.40 -1.27
N ILE A 227 -15.73 -0.90 -2.47
CA ILE A 227 -16.90 -1.27 -3.26
C ILE A 227 -16.69 -2.66 -3.87
N GLY A 228 -17.63 -3.56 -3.63
CA GLY A 228 -17.67 -4.88 -4.26
C GLY A 228 -18.03 -4.78 -5.74
N ARG A 229 -17.31 -5.50 -6.59
CA ARG A 229 -17.56 -5.60 -8.03
C ARG A 229 -18.19 -6.95 -8.39
N LEU A 230 -19.20 -6.92 -9.24
CA LEU A 230 -19.97 -8.09 -9.66
C LEU A 230 -19.53 -8.65 -11.01
N GLY A 231 -18.87 -7.83 -11.85
CA GLY A 231 -18.56 -8.20 -13.24
C GLY A 231 -19.68 -7.93 -14.24
N LEU A 232 -20.53 -6.94 -13.97
CA LEU A 232 -21.70 -6.60 -14.80
C LEU A 232 -21.53 -5.23 -15.44
N ARG A 233 -21.95 -5.11 -16.70
CA ARG A 233 -22.19 -3.81 -17.34
C ARG A 233 -23.67 -3.69 -17.69
N PHE A 234 -24.17 -2.47 -17.63
CA PHE A 234 -25.59 -2.19 -17.81
C PHE A 234 -25.84 -1.34 -19.04
N ASP A 235 -27.05 -1.44 -19.56
CA ASP A 235 -27.55 -0.61 -20.63
C ASP A 235 -27.87 0.78 -20.10
N ARG A 236 -27.27 1.81 -20.73
CA ARG A 236 -27.51 3.19 -20.32
C ARG A 236 -28.91 3.65 -20.67
N GLU A 237 -29.42 3.27 -21.84
CA GLU A 237 -30.72 3.74 -22.34
C GLU A 237 -31.86 3.17 -21.50
N ASP A 238 -31.82 1.86 -21.19
CA ASP A 238 -32.82 1.24 -20.30
C ASP A 238 -32.80 1.88 -18.89
N TYR A 239 -31.62 2.25 -18.38
CA TYR A 239 -31.52 2.94 -17.10
C TYR A 239 -32.10 4.36 -17.15
N GLU A 240 -31.72 5.16 -18.15
CA GLU A 240 -32.17 6.57 -18.26
C GLU A 240 -33.66 6.70 -18.60
N THR A 241 -34.24 5.73 -19.31
CA THR A 241 -35.66 5.77 -19.74
C THR A 241 -36.62 5.04 -18.80
N GLN A 242 -36.18 3.94 -18.18
CA GLN A 242 -37.06 3.07 -17.37
C GLN A 242 -36.55 2.87 -15.94
N GLY A 243 -35.33 3.33 -15.61
CA GLY A 243 -34.68 3.03 -14.33
C GLY A 243 -34.23 1.58 -14.20
N ALA A 244 -34.19 0.84 -15.31
CA ALA A 244 -33.96 -0.59 -15.29
C ALA A 244 -32.50 -0.91 -15.59
N LEU A 245 -31.87 -1.73 -14.75
CA LEU A 245 -30.50 -2.18 -14.96
C LEU A 245 -30.46 -3.45 -15.81
N ARG A 246 -30.70 -3.30 -17.13
CA ARG A 246 -30.49 -4.38 -18.09
C ARG A 246 -29.00 -4.66 -18.22
N ILE A 247 -28.61 -5.91 -18.05
CA ILE A 247 -27.22 -6.36 -18.18
C ILE A 247 -26.89 -6.47 -19.67
N THR A 248 -25.93 -5.68 -20.14
CA THR A 248 -25.43 -5.76 -21.52
C THR A 248 -24.27 -6.73 -21.62
N GLU A 249 -23.51 -6.88 -20.54
CA GLU A 249 -22.28 -7.66 -20.53
C GLU A 249 -22.06 -8.32 -19.17
N VAL A 250 -21.62 -9.57 -19.21
CA VAL A 250 -21.14 -10.31 -18.03
C VAL A 250 -19.67 -10.64 -18.27
N ILE A 251 -18.78 -10.07 -17.46
CA ILE A 251 -17.34 -10.24 -17.61
C ILE A 251 -16.98 -11.68 -17.20
N PRO A 252 -16.26 -12.47 -18.03
CA PRO A 252 -15.93 -13.86 -17.73
C PRO A 252 -15.20 -14.05 -16.40
N LEU A 253 -15.47 -15.17 -15.73
CA LEU A 253 -14.87 -15.58 -14.44
C LEU A 253 -15.13 -14.64 -13.25
N THR A 254 -15.98 -13.63 -13.42
CA THR A 254 -16.45 -12.78 -12.32
C THR A 254 -17.54 -13.47 -11.49
N PRO A 255 -17.88 -12.95 -10.30
CA PRO A 255 -18.92 -13.52 -9.46
C PRO A 255 -20.27 -13.70 -10.19
N ALA A 256 -20.69 -12.73 -11.00
CA ALA A 256 -21.93 -12.84 -11.77
C ALA A 256 -21.85 -13.93 -12.86
N ALA A 257 -20.71 -14.08 -13.54
CA ALA A 257 -20.51 -15.14 -14.52
C ALA A 257 -20.59 -16.54 -13.88
N ILE A 258 -19.93 -16.72 -12.73
CA ILE A 258 -19.97 -17.98 -11.97
C ILE A 258 -21.38 -18.26 -11.45
N GLY A 259 -22.11 -17.20 -11.05
CA GLY A 259 -23.53 -17.25 -10.69
C GLY A 259 -24.48 -17.48 -11.86
N ASN A 260 -23.97 -17.72 -13.07
CA ASN A 260 -24.74 -17.97 -14.28
C ASN A 260 -25.72 -16.85 -14.65
N VAL A 261 -25.38 -15.60 -14.31
CA VAL A 261 -26.08 -14.40 -14.80
C VAL A 261 -25.77 -14.22 -16.28
N LYS A 262 -26.75 -13.78 -17.07
CA LYS A 262 -26.65 -13.64 -18.53
C LYS A 262 -26.88 -12.20 -18.97
N SER A 263 -26.29 -11.86 -20.12
CA SER A 263 -26.63 -10.64 -20.84
C SER A 263 -28.10 -10.70 -21.28
N GLY A 264 -28.78 -9.55 -21.27
CA GLY A 264 -30.21 -9.39 -21.50
C GLY A 264 -31.06 -9.47 -20.23
N GLU A 265 -30.53 -10.00 -19.13
CA GLU A 265 -31.26 -10.06 -17.85
C GLU A 265 -31.21 -8.74 -17.09
N TYR A 266 -32.09 -8.57 -16.11
CA TYR A 266 -32.23 -7.37 -15.30
C TYR A 266 -31.80 -7.63 -13.86
N LEU A 267 -31.00 -6.72 -13.32
CA LEU A 267 -30.71 -6.68 -11.88
C LEU A 267 -31.84 -5.96 -11.15
N ILE A 268 -32.59 -6.70 -10.35
CA ILE A 268 -33.80 -6.23 -9.67
C ILE A 268 -33.52 -5.81 -8.23
N ALA A 269 -32.71 -6.58 -7.50
CA ALA A 269 -32.41 -6.30 -6.10
C ALA A 269 -31.03 -6.81 -5.69
N ILE A 270 -30.45 -6.17 -4.66
CA ILE A 270 -29.22 -6.61 -3.98
C ILE A 270 -29.55 -6.76 -2.49
N ASP A 271 -29.33 -7.94 -1.93
CA ASP A 271 -29.66 -8.30 -0.53
C ASP A 271 -31.11 -7.94 -0.15
N GLY A 272 -32.05 -8.14 -1.08
CA GLY A 272 -33.47 -7.83 -0.90
C GLY A 272 -33.84 -6.36 -1.08
N ALA A 273 -32.87 -5.45 -1.10
CA ALA A 273 -33.11 -4.04 -1.43
C ALA A 273 -33.30 -3.86 -2.94
N GLN A 274 -34.45 -3.32 -3.32
CA GLN A 274 -34.79 -3.06 -4.73
C GLN A 274 -33.84 -2.04 -5.34
N VAL A 275 -33.38 -2.32 -6.55
CA VAL A 275 -32.66 -1.35 -7.37
C VAL A 275 -33.72 -0.47 -8.05
N THR A 276 -33.78 0.79 -7.63
CA THR A 276 -34.67 1.81 -8.20
C THR A 276 -33.90 2.74 -9.14
N THR A 277 -34.61 3.64 -9.82
CA THR A 277 -34.04 4.72 -10.67
C THR A 277 -33.00 5.59 -9.95
N HIS A 278 -33.01 5.62 -8.61
CA HIS A 278 -32.10 6.44 -7.80
C HIS A 278 -31.19 5.59 -6.91
N ALA A 279 -31.22 4.25 -7.06
CA ALA A 279 -30.35 3.38 -6.30
C ALA A 279 -28.90 3.54 -6.76
N ASN A 280 -28.02 3.83 -5.82
CA ASN A 280 -26.58 3.84 -6.06
C ASN A 280 -26.01 2.44 -5.83
N LEU A 281 -25.63 1.76 -6.92
CA LEU A 281 -25.05 0.41 -6.83
C LEU A 281 -23.77 0.36 -6.01
N ASP A 282 -22.95 1.41 -6.07
CA ASP A 282 -21.68 1.45 -5.31
C ASP A 282 -21.97 1.51 -3.80
N GLU A 283 -23.03 2.19 -3.37
CA GLU A 283 -23.48 2.19 -1.97
C GLU A 283 -24.03 0.82 -1.55
N MET A 284 -24.86 0.19 -2.38
CA MET A 284 -25.42 -1.14 -2.10
C MET A 284 -24.31 -2.22 -2.00
N LEU A 285 -23.19 -2.02 -2.69
CA LEU A 285 -22.04 -2.92 -2.73
C LEU A 285 -20.88 -2.46 -1.83
N ALA A 286 -21.05 -1.38 -1.08
CA ALA A 286 -20.04 -0.89 -0.15
C ALA A 286 -19.72 -1.95 0.93
N TYR A 287 -18.42 -2.21 1.16
CA TYR A 287 -17.91 -3.19 2.12
C TYR A 287 -18.35 -4.65 1.87
N LYS A 288 -18.84 -4.97 0.67
CA LYS A 288 -19.30 -6.32 0.29
C LYS A 288 -18.22 -7.20 -0.36
N ILE A 289 -16.99 -6.71 -0.54
CA ILE A 289 -15.87 -7.52 -1.06
C ILE A 289 -15.70 -8.77 -0.18
N ASN A 290 -15.63 -9.94 -0.83
CA ASN A 290 -15.52 -11.26 -0.19
C ASN A 290 -16.69 -11.66 0.74
N ARG A 291 -17.77 -10.89 0.78
CA ARG A 291 -18.98 -11.21 1.55
C ARG A 291 -20.04 -11.84 0.65
N ARG A 292 -20.90 -12.69 1.23
CA ARG A 292 -22.05 -13.24 0.52
C ARG A 292 -23.04 -12.11 0.21
N VAL A 293 -23.45 -12.00 -1.05
CA VAL A 293 -24.50 -11.08 -1.53
C VAL A 293 -25.52 -11.87 -2.33
N VAL A 294 -26.80 -11.56 -2.17
CA VAL A 294 -27.90 -12.17 -2.93
C VAL A 294 -28.39 -11.18 -3.97
N LEU A 295 -28.28 -11.52 -5.25
CA LEU A 295 -28.82 -10.75 -6.35
C LEU A 295 -30.20 -11.31 -6.73
N ALA A 296 -31.19 -10.46 -6.95
CA ALA A 296 -32.40 -10.86 -7.64
C ALA A 296 -32.27 -10.51 -9.12
N ILE A 297 -32.29 -11.54 -9.99
CA ILE A 297 -32.13 -11.40 -11.44
C ILE A 297 -33.42 -11.85 -12.12
N ALA A 298 -33.90 -11.10 -13.11
CA ALA A 298 -35.10 -11.43 -13.89
C ALA A 298 -34.84 -11.31 -15.39
N SER A 299 -35.66 -11.98 -16.21
CA SER A 299 -35.60 -11.83 -17.67
C SER A 299 -36.32 -10.58 -18.19
N SER A 300 -37.02 -9.84 -17.32
CA SER A 300 -37.78 -8.63 -17.68
C SER A 300 -37.64 -7.55 -16.61
N ALA A 301 -37.76 -6.28 -17.03
CA ALA A 301 -37.62 -5.10 -16.18
C ALA A 301 -38.63 -5.05 -15.02
N ASN A 302 -39.83 -5.61 -15.20
CA ASN A 302 -40.86 -5.66 -14.15
C ASN A 302 -40.56 -6.66 -13.01
N GLY A 303 -39.45 -7.41 -13.10
CA GLY A 303 -39.03 -8.36 -12.07
C GLY A 303 -39.88 -9.63 -11.98
N ALA A 304 -40.74 -9.91 -12.96
CA ALA A 304 -41.52 -11.14 -13.02
C ALA A 304 -40.59 -12.36 -13.11
N GLN A 305 -40.93 -13.44 -12.39
CA GLN A 305 -40.15 -14.69 -12.35
C GLN A 305 -38.67 -14.48 -11.98
N LYS A 306 -38.38 -13.48 -11.13
CA LYS A 306 -37.02 -13.24 -10.62
C LYS A 306 -36.50 -14.46 -9.87
N ARG A 307 -35.22 -14.76 -10.06
CA ARG A 307 -34.49 -15.78 -9.31
C ARG A 307 -33.40 -15.15 -8.46
N GLU A 308 -33.06 -15.81 -7.36
CA GLU A 308 -31.95 -15.41 -6.53
C GLU A 308 -30.64 -16.03 -7.01
N VAL A 309 -29.59 -15.22 -7.08
CA VAL A 309 -28.23 -15.64 -7.41
C VAL A 309 -27.31 -15.19 -6.29
N VAL A 310 -26.71 -16.16 -5.60
CA VAL A 310 -25.76 -15.89 -4.52
C VAL A 310 -24.37 -15.69 -5.12
N VAL A 311 -23.76 -14.54 -4.85
CA VAL A 311 -22.44 -14.17 -5.35
C VAL A 311 -21.53 -13.72 -4.22
N ARG A 312 -20.23 -13.70 -4.48
CA ARG A 312 -19.21 -13.13 -3.61
C ARG A 312 -18.47 -12.02 -4.35
N PRO A 313 -18.82 -10.73 -4.17
CA PRO A 313 -18.21 -9.63 -4.90
C PRO A 313 -16.69 -9.57 -4.72
N ILE A 314 -15.99 -9.15 -5.77
CA ILE A 314 -14.53 -9.03 -5.81
C ILE A 314 -14.09 -7.57 -5.70
N SER A 315 -12.79 -7.32 -5.52
CA SER A 315 -12.27 -5.95 -5.54
C SER A 315 -12.21 -5.38 -6.96
N GLY A 316 -12.17 -4.06 -7.09
CA GLY A 316 -11.96 -3.41 -8.39
C GLY A 316 -10.66 -3.81 -9.09
N ASN A 317 -9.60 -4.10 -8.33
CA ASN A 317 -8.34 -4.61 -8.90
C ASN A 317 -8.52 -6.03 -9.48
N ALA A 318 -9.27 -6.89 -8.80
CA ALA A 318 -9.55 -8.24 -9.29
C ALA A 318 -10.44 -8.21 -10.55
N GLU A 319 -11.47 -7.36 -10.59
CA GLU A 319 -12.29 -7.18 -11.81
C GLU A 319 -11.46 -6.66 -12.98
N ARG A 320 -10.57 -5.68 -12.74
CA ARG A 320 -9.65 -5.17 -13.76
C ARG A 320 -8.71 -6.25 -14.31
N ALA A 321 -8.19 -7.12 -13.45
CA ALA A 321 -7.37 -8.25 -13.87
C ALA A 321 -8.17 -9.24 -14.75
N LEU A 322 -9.45 -9.46 -14.46
CA LEU A 322 -10.32 -10.32 -15.26
C LEU A 322 -10.69 -9.69 -16.61
N LEU A 323 -10.94 -8.37 -16.65
CA LEU A 323 -11.11 -7.62 -17.91
C LEU A 323 -9.87 -7.71 -18.78
N TYR A 324 -8.70 -7.54 -18.19
CA TYR A 324 -7.43 -7.68 -18.88
C TYR A 324 -7.24 -9.10 -19.43
N ARG A 325 -7.49 -10.13 -18.62
CA ARG A 325 -7.43 -11.54 -19.05
C ARG A 325 -8.39 -11.82 -20.21
N ARG A 326 -9.61 -11.25 -20.17
CA ARG A 326 -10.55 -11.36 -21.28
C ARG A 326 -9.95 -10.75 -22.55
N TRP A 327 -9.44 -9.52 -22.49
CA TRP A 327 -8.85 -8.87 -23.67
C TRP A 327 -7.71 -9.70 -24.28
N VAL A 328 -6.84 -10.32 -23.45
CA VAL A 328 -5.81 -11.24 -23.92
C VAL A 328 -6.41 -12.48 -24.61
N ASN A 329 -7.45 -13.08 -24.02
CA ASN A 329 -8.13 -14.25 -24.61
C ASN A 329 -8.88 -13.92 -25.90
N ASP A 330 -9.48 -12.74 -26.00
CA ASP A 330 -10.19 -12.26 -27.19
C ASP A 330 -9.18 -12.09 -28.34
N ASN A 331 -8.01 -11.51 -28.07
CA ASN A 331 -6.91 -11.42 -29.04
C ASN A 331 -6.37 -12.79 -29.42
N ARG A 332 -6.19 -13.70 -28.46
CA ARG A 332 -5.76 -15.09 -28.72
C ARG A 332 -6.74 -15.80 -29.66
N SER A 333 -8.04 -15.67 -29.38
CA SER A 333 -9.10 -16.26 -30.20
C SER A 333 -9.15 -15.64 -31.60
N TYR A 334 -8.94 -14.33 -31.70
CA TYR A 334 -8.84 -13.61 -32.97
C TYR A 334 -7.67 -14.11 -33.83
N VAL A 335 -6.47 -14.22 -33.25
CA VAL A 335 -5.28 -14.73 -33.95
C VAL A 335 -5.47 -16.18 -34.39
N ALA A 336 -6.01 -17.04 -33.50
CA ALA A 336 -6.30 -18.43 -33.84
C ALA A 336 -7.28 -18.54 -35.01
N LYS A 337 -8.36 -17.74 -34.99
CA LYS A 337 -9.38 -17.71 -36.04
C LYS A 337 -8.82 -17.24 -37.39
N LEU A 338 -8.09 -16.13 -37.43
CA LEU A 338 -7.57 -15.59 -38.69
C LEU A 338 -6.39 -16.38 -39.25
N SER A 339 -5.58 -16.99 -38.39
CA SER A 339 -4.44 -17.78 -38.84
C SER A 339 -4.80 -19.23 -39.21
N ASN A 340 -6.05 -19.65 -38.97
CA ASN A 340 -6.48 -21.05 -38.96
C ASN A 340 -5.57 -21.92 -38.06
N GLY A 341 -5.26 -21.41 -36.87
CA GLY A 341 -4.43 -22.11 -35.87
C GLY A 341 -2.93 -22.16 -36.17
N ARG A 342 -2.44 -21.47 -37.21
CA ARG A 342 -1.00 -21.49 -37.58
C ARG A 342 -0.13 -20.55 -36.75
N LEU A 343 -0.74 -19.59 -36.03
CA LEU A 343 -0.03 -18.63 -35.19
C LEU A 343 -0.45 -18.79 -33.73
N GLY A 344 0.54 -18.83 -32.83
CA GLY A 344 0.33 -18.67 -31.39
C GLY A 344 0.25 -17.19 -31.00
N TYR A 345 -0.44 -16.89 -29.89
CA TYR A 345 -0.51 -15.55 -29.32
C TYR A 345 -0.24 -15.60 -27.82
N VAL A 346 0.77 -14.84 -27.42
CA VAL A 346 1.11 -14.58 -26.02
C VAL A 346 1.28 -13.08 -25.83
N HIS A 347 0.91 -12.59 -24.65
CA HIS A 347 1.03 -11.19 -24.30
C HIS A 347 1.67 -11.05 -22.92
N LEU A 348 2.69 -10.20 -22.83
CA LEU A 348 3.42 -9.93 -21.59
C LEU A 348 2.98 -8.56 -21.06
N ALA A 349 2.32 -8.55 -19.90
CA ALA A 349 1.70 -7.36 -19.32
C ALA A 349 2.71 -6.31 -18.85
N ASP A 350 3.76 -6.79 -18.20
CA ASP A 350 4.85 -6.00 -17.62
C ASP A 350 6.08 -6.92 -17.43
N MET A 351 7.14 -6.39 -16.84
CA MET A 351 8.40 -7.13 -16.60
C MET A 351 8.49 -7.70 -15.17
N SER A 352 7.36 -7.87 -14.49
CA SER A 352 7.32 -8.47 -13.14
C SER A 352 7.44 -10.00 -13.19
N GLN A 353 7.80 -10.58 -12.05
CA GLN A 353 7.82 -12.04 -11.87
C GLN A 353 6.44 -12.69 -12.14
N GLY A 354 5.35 -11.99 -11.82
CA GLY A 354 4.00 -12.47 -12.07
C GLY A 354 3.71 -12.59 -13.57
N ALA A 355 4.08 -11.56 -14.35
CA ALA A 355 3.92 -11.58 -15.80
C ALA A 355 4.82 -12.63 -16.47
N LEU A 356 6.06 -12.82 -15.99
CA LEU A 356 6.94 -13.89 -16.44
C LEU A 356 6.33 -15.28 -16.17
N THR A 357 5.74 -15.48 -14.98
CA THR A 357 5.06 -16.74 -14.65
C THR A 357 3.88 -16.98 -15.60
N GLN A 358 3.08 -15.96 -15.89
CA GLN A 358 1.97 -16.07 -16.84
C GLN A 358 2.45 -16.36 -18.27
N LEU A 359 3.56 -15.75 -18.71
CA LEU A 359 4.19 -16.04 -19.99
C LEU A 359 4.52 -17.54 -20.12
N TYR A 360 5.10 -18.15 -19.09
CA TYR A 360 5.38 -19.59 -19.10
C TYR A 360 4.14 -20.48 -19.12
N LEU A 361 3.00 -20.01 -18.59
CA LEU A 361 1.73 -20.74 -18.67
C LEU A 361 1.07 -20.62 -20.05
N ASP A 362 1.36 -19.53 -20.76
CA ASP A 362 0.77 -19.21 -22.05
C ASP A 362 1.55 -19.79 -23.25
N LEU A 363 2.83 -20.13 -23.04
CA LEU A 363 3.69 -20.89 -23.97
C LEU A 363 3.41 -22.40 -23.85
#